data_AF-A7SXI3-F1
#
_entry.id   AF-A7SXI3-F1
#
_cell.length_a   1.000
_cell.length_b   1.000
_cell.length_c   1.000
_cell.angle_alpha   90.00
_cell.angle_beta   90.00
_cell.angle_gamma   90.00
#
_symmetry.space_group_name_H-M   'P 1'
#
loop_
_entity.id
_entity.type
_entity.pdbx_description
1 polymer ?
#
loop_
_entity_poly.entity_id
_entity_poly.type
_entity_poly.pdbx_seq_one_letter_code
_entity_poly.pdbx_strand_id
1 'polypeptide(L)' 'FLQYLPQIWLNYRRKCTEGFHIGGVLLDFSGGILSLLQMNIYCALEHSTKQFTGNIPKLVLGILTLVFNITLVLQHYMLY' A
#
# COMPACT_ATOMS: atom_id res chain seq x y z
N PHE A 1 6.28 3.98 -6.89
CA PHE A 1 6.48 5.13 -5.99
C PHE A 1 6.34 6.48 -6.67
N LEU A 2 7.16 6.81 -7.69
CA LEU A 2 7.09 8.12 -8.38
C LEU A 2 5.75 8.40 -9.10
N GLN A 3 4.98 7.38 -9.50
CA GLN A 3 3.69 7.57 -10.16
C GLN A 3 2.54 8.00 -9.23
N TYR A 4 2.61 7.69 -7.93
CA TYR A 4 1.51 8.02 -7.01
C TYR A 4 1.56 9.46 -6.49
N LEU A 5 2.74 10.09 -6.49
CA LEU A 5 2.93 11.49 -6.09
C LEU A 5 2.13 12.50 -6.94
N PRO A 6 2.19 12.48 -8.29
CA PRO A 6 1.39 13.38 -9.10
C PRO A 6 -0.12 13.09 -8.95
N GLN A 7 -0.50 11.83 -8.71
CA GLN A 7 -1.91 11.44 -8.49
C GLN A 7 -2.47 12.04 -7.19
N ILE A 8 -1.69 11.95 -6.10
CA ILE A 8 -2.04 12.56 -4.80
C ILE A 8 -2.15 14.08 -4.93
N TRP A 9 -1.22 14.71 -5.65
CA TRP A 9 -1.22 16.15 -5.85
C TRP A 9 -2.40 16.61 -6.73
N LEU A 10 -2.72 15.87 -7.78
CA LEU A 10 -3.87 16.15 -8.64
C LEU A 10 -5.20 16.00 -7.89
N ASN A 11 -5.35 14.94 -7.07
CA ASN A 11 -6.54 14.74 -6.23
C ASN A 11 -6.69 15.88 -5.21
N TYR A 12 -5.59 16.27 -4.55
CA TYR A 12 -5.57 17.40 -3.61
C TYR A 12 -5.96 18.72 -4.29
N ARG A 13 -5.44 18.98 -5.50
CA ARG A 13 -5.66 20.23 -6.22
C ARG A 13 -7.06 20.33 -6.85
N ARG A 14 -7.64 19.21 -7.29
CA ARG A 14 -8.94 19.19 -7.99
C ARG A 14 -10.14 19.09 -7.07
N LYS A 15 -9.96 18.69 -5.80
CA LYS A 15 -11.06 18.56 -4.83
C LYS A 15 -12.22 17.67 -5.32
N CYS A 16 -11.93 16.76 -6.25
CA CYS A 16 -12.90 15.84 -6.84
C CYS A 16 -12.15 14.56 -7.18
N THR A 17 -12.67 13.44 -6.70
CA THR A 17 -12.20 12.09 -7.03
C THR A 17 -13.14 11.37 -8.01
N GLU A 18 -13.92 12.12 -8.80
CA GLU A 18 -14.77 11.53 -9.83
C GLU A 18 -13.91 11.04 -11.00
N GLY A 19 -13.87 9.71 -11.18
CA GLY A 19 -13.17 9.03 -12.28
C GLY A 19 -11.94 8.22 -11.89
N PHE A 20 -11.53 8.19 -10.61
CA PHE A 20 -10.40 7.37 -10.17
C PHE A 20 -10.86 5.98 -9.75
N HIS A 21 -10.18 4.94 -10.26
CA HIS A 21 -10.56 3.54 -10.02
C HIS A 21 -10.12 3.09 -8.61
N ILE A 22 -10.81 3.58 -7.58
CA ILE A 22 -10.53 3.27 -6.16
C ILE A 22 -10.53 1.75 -5.90
N GLY A 23 -11.36 1.00 -6.63
CA GLY A 23 -11.39 -0.46 -6.53
C GLY A 23 -10.03 -1.11 -6.82
N GLY A 24 -9.24 -0.56 -7.74
CA GLY A 24 -7.88 -1.05 -8.01
C GLY A 24 -6.92 -0.78 -6.86
N VAL A 25 -7.00 0.40 -6.24
CA VAL A 25 -6.21 0.80 -5.07
C VAL A 25 -6.54 -0.07 -3.85
N LEU A 26 -7.82 -0.37 -3.63
CA LEU A 26 -8.25 -1.29 -2.57
C LEU A 26 -7.76 -2.73 -2.84
N LEU A 27 -7.71 -3.15 -4.10
CA LEU A 27 -7.22 -4.46 -4.50
C LEU A 27 -5.69 -4.56 -4.33
N ASP A 28 -4.95 -3.52 -4.70
CA ASP A 28 -3.50 -3.40 -4.42
C ASP A 28 -3.22 -3.35 -2.91
N PHE A 29 -4.04 -2.65 -2.14
CA PHE A 29 -3.93 -2.60 -0.68
C PHE A 29 -4.15 -3.98 -0.04
N SER A 30 -5.21 -4.68 -0.43
CA SER A 30 -5.49 -6.03 0.07
C SER A 30 -4.42 -7.04 -0.37
N GLY A 31 -3.91 -6.93 -1.60
CA GLY A 31 -2.77 -7.72 -2.08
C GLY A 31 -1.49 -7.45 -1.29
N GLY A 32 -1.23 -6.19 -0.95
CA GLY A 32 -0.10 -5.78 -0.10
C GLY A 32 -0.20 -6.34 1.32
N ILE A 33 -1.38 -6.29 1.95
CA ILE A 33 -1.64 -6.91 3.25
C ILE A 33 -1.43 -8.41 3.18
N LEU A 34 -2.00 -9.08 2.17
CA LEU A 34 -1.90 -10.53 2.02
C LEU A 34 -0.45 -10.98 1.83
N SER A 35 0.37 -10.19 1.12
CA SER A 35 1.80 -10.46 0.94
C SER A 35 2.60 -10.33 2.25
N LEU A 36 2.32 -9.31 3.06
CA LEU A 36 2.93 -9.19 4.40
C LEU A 36 2.47 -10.30 5.34
N LEU A 37 1.20 -10.70 5.26
CA LEU A 37 0.64 -11.77 6.07
C LEU A 37 1.25 -13.13 5.68
N GLN A 38 1.42 -13.41 4.38
CA GLN A 38 2.17 -14.58 3.90
C GLN A 38 3.60 -14.60 4.46
N MET A 39 4.30 -13.46 4.43
CA MET A 39 5.68 -13.36 4.93
C MET A 39 5.76 -13.62 6.44
N ASN A 40 4.76 -13.18 7.22
CA ASN A 40 4.64 -13.49 8.65
C ASN A 40 4.36 -14.98 8.89
N ILE A 41 3.45 -15.60 8.14
CA ILE A 41 3.13 -17.03 8.25
C ILE A 41 4.37 -17.88 7.94
N TYR A 42 5.10 -17.57 6.87
CA TYR A 42 6.33 -18.29 6.53
C TYR A 42 7.40 -18.15 7.61
N CYS A 43 7.59 -16.94 8.16
CA CYS A 43 8.53 -16.72 9.26
C CYS A 43 8.16 -17.53 10.52
N ALA A 44 6.86 -17.67 10.80
CA ALA A 44 6.36 -18.47 11.91
C ALA A 44 6.56 -19.99 11.67
N LEU A 45 6.37 -20.45 10.43
CA LEU A 45 6.54 -21.86 10.07
C LEU A 45 8.02 -22.29 10.08
N GLU A 46 8.90 -21.41 9.61
CA GLU A 46 10.34 -21.67 9.48
C GLU A 46 11.11 -21.41 10.79
N HIS A 47 10.44 -20.90 11.83
CA HIS A 47 11.01 -20.55 13.14
C HIS A 47 12.30 -19.69 13.05
N SER A 48 12.45 -18.96 11.95
CA SER A 48 13.69 -18.30 11.56
C SER A 48 13.38 -16.93 10.99
N THR A 49 13.98 -15.88 11.57
CA THR A 49 13.78 -14.48 11.17
C THR A 49 14.44 -14.13 9.83
N LYS A 50 15.04 -15.11 9.15
CA LYS A 50 15.78 -14.95 7.88
C LYS A 50 14.93 -14.34 6.78
N GLN A 51 13.61 -14.56 6.74
CA GLN A 51 12.75 -13.87 5.77
C GLN A 51 12.68 -12.36 6.04
N PHE A 52 12.57 -11.94 7.29
CA PHE A 52 12.55 -10.52 7.68
C PHE A 52 13.90 -9.84 7.41
N THR A 53 15.01 -10.49 7.77
CA THR A 53 16.35 -9.91 7.63
C THR A 53 16.92 -10.04 6.21
N GLY A 54 16.56 -11.09 5.47
CA GLY A 54 17.01 -11.34 4.11
C GLY A 54 16.32 -10.46 3.06
N ASN A 55 15.11 -9.97 3.35
CA ASN A 55 14.29 -9.18 2.41
C ASN A 55 13.78 -7.86 3.02
N ILE A 56 14.61 -7.18 3.84
CA ILE A 56 14.34 -5.84 4.38
C ILE A 56 13.83 -4.85 3.31
N PRO A 57 14.44 -4.71 2.11
CA PRO A 57 13.94 -3.75 1.11
C PRO A 57 12.51 -4.07 0.64
N LYS A 58 12.13 -5.35 0.56
CA LYS A 58 10.77 -5.75 0.19
C LYS A 58 9.75 -5.36 1.26
N LEU A 59 10.14 -5.49 2.52
CA LEU A 59 9.35 -5.07 3.68
C LEU A 59 9.13 -3.55 3.68
N VAL A 60 10.20 -2.77 3.50
CA VAL A 60 10.14 -1.31 3.42
C VAL A 60 9.28 -0.86 2.23
N LEU A 61 9.47 -1.46 1.06
CA LEU A 61 8.65 -1.18 -0.11
C LEU A 61 7.17 -1.52 0.13
N GLY A 62 6.86 -2.64 0.78
CA GLY A 62 5.50 -3.05 1.10
C GLY A 62 4.80 -2.08 2.06
N ILE A 63 5.48 -1.71 3.17
CA ILE A 63 4.96 -0.75 4.15
C ILE A 63 4.72 0.62 3.50
N LEU A 64 5.71 1.12 2.76
CA LEU A 64 5.59 2.41 2.07
C LEU A 64 4.41 2.37 1.09
N THR A 65 4.19 1.26 0.38
CA THR A 65 3.08 1.12 -0.58
C THR A 65 1.74 1.12 0.14
N LEU A 66 1.63 0.47 1.30
CA LEU A 66 0.41 0.49 2.12
C LEU A 66 0.08 1.90 2.63
N VAL A 67 1.07 2.66 3.09
CA VAL A 67 0.87 4.05 3.56
C VAL A 67 0.35 4.95 2.43
N PHE A 68 0.90 4.81 1.23
CA PHE A 68 0.42 5.56 0.06
C PHE A 68 -1.02 5.18 -0.33
N ASN A 69 -1.37 3.89 -0.32
CA ASN A 69 -2.73 3.41 -0.56
C ASN A 69 -3.73 3.96 0.48
N ILE A 70 -3.37 3.91 1.77
CA ILE A 70 -4.20 4.46 2.86
C ILE A 70 -4.42 5.97 2.68
N THR A 71 -3.37 6.71 2.29
CA THR A 71 -3.48 8.16 2.05
C THR A 71 -4.44 8.47 0.91
N LEU A 72 -4.41 7.68 -0.17
CA LEU A 72 -5.33 7.82 -1.30
C LEU A 72 -6.78 7.46 -0.92
N VAL A 73 -6.98 6.43 -0.10
CA VAL A 73 -8.31 6.04 0.42
C VAL A 73 -8.86 7.10 1.36
N LEU A 74 -8.05 7.64 2.28
CA LEU A 74 -8.43 8.74 3.17
C LEU A 74 -8.81 10.01 2.38
N GLN A 75 -8.05 10.34 1.34
CA GLN A 75 -8.41 11.46 0.46
C GLN A 75 -9.75 11.26 -0.25
N HIS A 76 -10.12 10.02 -0.58
CA HIS A 76 -11.38 9.70 -1.25
C HIS A 76 -12.59 9.59 -0.32
N TYR A 77 -12.41 9.13 0.93
CA TYR A 77 -13.54 8.86 1.85
C TYR A 77 -13.77 9.95 2.91
N MET A 78 -12.75 10.74 3.27
CA MET A 78 -12.89 11.77 4.33
C MET A 78 -12.92 13.21 3.83
N LEU A 79 -12.36 13.49 2.64
CA LEU A 79 -12.22 14.85 2.14
C LEU A 79 -13.22 15.22 1.02
N TYR A 80 -13.85 14.24 0.37
CA TYR A 80 -14.86 14.42 -0.69
C TYR A 80 -15.93 13.34 -0.68
#